data_AF-A0A833VZR5-F1
#
_entry.id   AF-A0A833VZR5-F1
#
_cell.length_a   1.000
_cell.length_b   1.000
_cell.length_c   1.000
_cell.angle_alpha   90.00
_cell.angle_beta   90.00
_cell.angle_gamma   90.00
#
_symmetry.space_group_name_H-M   'P 1'
#
loop_
_entity.id
_entity.type
_entity.pdbx_description
1 polymer ?
#
loop_
_entity_poly.entity_id
_entity_poly.type
_entity_poly.pdbx_seq_one_letter_code
_entity_poly.pdbx_strand_id
1 'polypeptide(L)' 'MLTSPGSFAETQHGEVRFPEISGAVLEKICQYFYWSLQYSSGKETEFHIEPEITLELMMAANFLDT' A
#
# COMPACT_ATOMS: atom_id res chain seq x y z
N MET A 1 -3.11 -3.25 11.10
CA MET A 1 -4.06 -4.30 10.72
C MET A 1 -3.56 -5.73 11.00
N LEU A 2 -2.53 -6.27 10.35
CA LEU A 2 -2.14 -7.69 10.50
C LEU A 2 -1.33 -8.08 11.75
N THR A 3 -0.69 -7.11 12.40
CA THR A 3 0.14 -7.32 13.60
C THR A 3 -0.50 -6.78 14.88
N SER A 4 -1.75 -6.34 14.80
CA SER A 4 -2.46 -5.81 15.96
C SER A 4 -2.74 -6.95 16.96
N PRO A 5 -2.54 -6.75 18.28
CA PRO A 5 -2.78 -7.77 19.30
C PRO A 5 -4.27 -8.16 19.48
N GLY A 6 -5.18 -7.56 18.71
CA GLY A 6 -6.59 -7.96 18.64
C GLY A 6 -6.80 -9.14 17.71
N SER A 7 -7.68 -10.06 18.09
CA SER A 7 -8.10 -11.23 17.29
C SER A 7 -8.95 -10.80 16.08
N PHE A 8 -8.33 -10.10 15.13
CA PHE A 8 -8.94 -9.67 13.89
C PHE A 8 -8.97 -10.81 12.87
N ALA A 9 -10.06 -10.90 12.12
CA ALA A 9 -10.29 -11.96 11.13
C ALA A 9 -9.25 -11.92 9.99
N GLU A 10 -8.67 -10.76 9.70
CA GLU A 10 -7.62 -10.57 8.68
C GLU A 10 -6.35 -11.35 9.02
N THR A 11 -5.99 -11.41 10.31
CA THR A 11 -4.83 -12.17 10.79
C THR A 11 -5.03 -13.68 10.67
N GLN A 12 -6.29 -14.14 10.72
CA GLN A 12 -6.62 -15.58 10.63
C GLN A 12 -6.70 -16.07 9.17
N HIS A 13 -7.23 -15.25 8.26
CA HIS A 13 -7.42 -15.64 6.86
C HIS A 13 -6.27 -15.16 5.95
N GLY A 14 -5.45 -14.22 6.40
CA GLY A 14 -4.38 -13.63 5.59
C GLY A 14 -4.89 -12.76 4.43
N GLU A 15 -6.17 -12.35 4.48
CA GLU A 15 -6.82 -11.54 3.45
C GLU A 15 -7.25 -10.21 4.05
N VAL A 16 -6.97 -9.12 3.33
CA VAL A 16 -7.44 -7.76 3.66
C VAL A 16 -8.23 -7.24 2.47
N ARG A 17 -9.44 -6.73 2.73
CA ARG A 17 -10.31 -6.16 1.70
C ARG A 17 -10.33 -4.65 1.80
N PHE A 18 -10.08 -3.99 0.68
CA PHE A 18 -10.12 -2.53 0.57
C PHE A 18 -11.30 -2.09 -0.30
N PRO A 19 -12.48 -1.83 0.29
CA PRO A 19 -13.64 -1.38 -0.48
C PRO A 19 -13.50 0.07 -0.98
N GLU A 20 -12.64 0.87 -0.36
CA GLU A 20 -12.45 2.31 -0.67
C GLU A 20 -11.26 2.58 -1.60
N ILE A 21 -10.45 1.57 -1.93
CA ILE A 21 -9.27 1.71 -2.80
C ILE A 21 -9.58 1.03 -4.14
N SER A 22 -9.45 1.75 -5.25
CA SER A 22 -9.61 1.17 -6.57
C SER A 22 -8.51 0.15 -6.89
N GLY A 23 -8.79 -0.79 -7.79
CA GLY A 23 -7.82 -1.81 -8.20
C GLY A 23 -6.53 -1.22 -8.79
N ALA A 24 -6.65 -0.14 -9.57
CA ALA A 24 -5.50 0.54 -10.18
C ALA A 24 -4.57 1.17 -9.12
N VAL A 25 -5.15 1.80 -8.09
CA VAL A 25 -4.38 2.38 -6.99
C VAL A 25 -3.77 1.30 -6.12
N LEU A 26 -4.52 0.24 -5.81
CA LEU A 26 -4.01 -0.89 -5.04
C LEU A 26 -2.81 -1.56 -5.73
N GLU A 27 -2.87 -1.71 -7.06
CA GLU A 27 -1.75 -2.23 -7.84
C GLU A 27 -0.50 -1.35 -7.69
N LYS A 28 -0.63 -0.02 -7.77
CA LYS A 28 0.50 0.89 -7.55
C LYS A 28 1.05 0.85 -6.13
N ILE A 29 0.20 0.67 -5.12
CA ILE A 29 0.64 0.49 -3.73
C ILE A 29 1.48 -0.78 -3.60
N CYS A 30 1.05 -1.89 -4.21
CA CYS A 30 1.83 -3.13 -4.23
C CYS A 30 3.20 -2.94 -4.93
N GLN A 31 3.22 -2.22 -6.06
CA GLN A 31 4.48 -1.88 -6.75
C GLN A 31 5.40 -1.03 -5.86
N TYR A 32 4.83 -0.05 -5.13
CA TYR A 32 5.57 0.77 -4.19
C TYR A 32 6.17 -0.05 -3.04
N PHE A 33 5.43 -1.01 -2.46
CA PHE A 33 5.98 -1.85 -1.39
C PHE A 33 7.15 -2.70 -1.86
N TYR A 34 7.07 -3.28 -3.07
CA TYR A 34 8.19 -4.02 -3.65
C TYR A 34 9.39 -3.11 -3.91
N TRP A 35 9.15 -1.95 -4.51
CA TRP A 35 10.18 -0.94 -4.76
C TRP A 35 10.84 -0.49 -3.44
N SER A 36 10.05 -0.12 -2.44
CA SER A 36 10.54 0.33 -1.13
C SER A 36 11.40 -0.74 -0.46
N LEU A 37 10.99 -2.01 -0.47
CA LEU A 37 11.78 -3.12 0.07
C LEU A 37 13.11 -3.30 -0.68
N GLN A 38 13.07 -3.23 -2.01
CA GLN A 38 14.24 -3.47 -2.88
C GLN A 38 15.27 -2.33 -2.80
N TYR A 39 14.83 -1.10 -2.59
CA TYR A 39 15.67 0.11 -2.63
C TYR A 39 15.89 0.76 -1.25
N SER A 40 15.34 0.17 -0.18
CA SER A 40 15.51 0.58 1.22
C SER A 40 16.99 0.77 1.63
N SER A 41 17.92 0.05 0.98
CA SER A 41 19.36 0.08 1.29
C SER A 41 20.15 1.25 0.64
N GLY A 42 19.48 2.27 0.10
CA GLY A 42 20.12 3.53 -0.29
C GLY A 42 20.53 3.66 -1.76
N LYS A 43 19.85 2.94 -2.67
CA LYS A 43 20.00 3.17 -4.12
C LYS A 43 19.07 4.29 -4.55
N GLU A 44 19.63 5.36 -5.10
CA GLU A 44 18.85 6.44 -5.74
C GLU A 44 18.13 5.87 -6.97
N THR A 45 16.84 5.64 -6.83
CA THR A 45 15.94 5.29 -7.94
C THR A 45 14.66 6.11 -7.78
N GLU A 46 14.03 6.45 -8.89
CA GLU A 46 12.80 7.21 -8.89
C GLU A 46 11.60 6.27 -9.02
N PHE A 47 10.57 6.49 -8.21
CA PHE A 47 9.30 5.78 -8.32
C PHE A 47 8.30 6.65 -9.08
N HIS A 48 8.02 6.29 -10.32
CA HIS A 48 7.11 7.05 -11.16
C HIS A 48 5.65 6.81 -10.79
N ILE A 49 4.91 7.92 -10.63
CA ILE A 49 3.48 7.94 -10.33
C ILE A 49 2.80 8.75 -11.42
N GLU A 50 1.75 8.16 -12.01
CA GLU A 50 0.92 8.82 -13.01
C GLU A 50 0.12 9.96 -12.37
N PRO A 51 0.05 11.15 -13.01
CA PRO A 51 -0.64 12.30 -12.44
C PRO A 51 -2.13 12.02 -12.19
N GLU A 52 -2.75 11.15 -12.99
CA GLU A 52 -4.18 10.79 -12.92
C GLU A 52 -4.56 10.09 -11.61
N ILE A 53 -3.65 9.29 -11.04
CA ILE A 53 -3.91 8.51 -9.82
C ILE A 53 -3.30 9.13 -8.56
N THR A 54 -2.55 10.22 -8.70
CA THR A 54 -1.74 10.79 -7.62
C THR A 54 -2.58 11.18 -6.40
N LEU A 55 -3.74 11.79 -6.60
CA LEU A 55 -4.63 12.22 -5.51
C LEU A 55 -5.23 11.02 -4.75
N GLU A 56 -5.71 10.02 -5.48
CA GLU A 56 -6.29 8.82 -4.88
C GLU A 56 -5.22 8.00 -4.14
N LEU A 57 -4.02 7.89 -4.73
CA LEU A 57 -2.88 7.24 -4.09
C LEU A 57 -2.48 7.96 -2.79
N MET A 58 -2.53 9.29 -2.75
CA MET A 58 -2.26 10.07 -1.53
C MET A 58 -3.29 9.81 -0.43
N MET A 59 -4.58 9.75 -0.78
CA MET A 59 -5.63 9.40 0.18
C MET A 59 -5.48 7.96 0.69
N ALA A 60 -5.16 7.02 -0.20
CA ALA A 60 -4.90 5.63 0.16
C ALA A 60 -3.65 5.49 1.04
N ALA A 61 -2.59 6.25 0.78
CA ALA A 61 -1.40 6.26 1.63
C ALA A 61 -1.72 6.71 3.06
N ASN A 62 -2.52 7.78 3.22
CA ASN A 62 -2.97 8.24 4.53
C ASN A 62 -3.87 7.20 5.23
N PHE A 63 -4.72 6.50 4.49
CA PHE A 63 -5.56 5.43 5.02
C PHE A 63 -4.75 4.21 5.49
N LEU A 64 -3.63 3.90 4.83
CA LEU A 64 -2.79 2.74 5.16
C LEU A 64 -1.80 2.99 6.29
N ASP A 65 -1.49 4.25 6.60
CA ASP A 65 -0.59 4.63 7.71
C ASP A 65 -1.27 4.56 9.09
N THR A 66 -2.62 4.54 9.12
CA THR A 66 -3.42 4.37 10.35
C THR A 66 -3.61 2.91 10.76
#